data_AF-A6LNZ7-F1
#
_entry.id   AF-A6LNZ7-F1
#
_cell.length_a   1.000
_cell.length_b   1.000
_cell.length_c   1.000
_cell.angle_alpha   90.00
_cell.angle_beta   90.00
_cell.angle_gamma   90.00
#
_symmetry.space_group_name_H-M   'P 1'
#
loop_
_entity.id
_entity.type
_entity.pdbx_description
1 polymer ?
#
loop_
_entity_poly.entity_id
_entity_poly.type
_entity_poly.pdbx_seq_one_letter_code
_entity_poly.pdbx_strand_id
1 'polypeptide(L)'
;MLDCVIIFLDKGGVIISKEILKKLVDILVISDLVEFEVLHSSYPYNKVKEIYTIFLRQNKLNLLEGTEEFLFEYEAENFEVKVTREGYKYILAFVKIDCILSLKLNSKMFYVLDKIVNNYLDKWLKVGFDLTENYSPLTDLFVENFKNVDGALFSIKEGDVLKIKGASGFDYEIMRDVTFTIDEVYSKRLEGPLVVRLDDVVDEYYLNVNNEKVSKVEFLMKNAHLSRILVMLSIPFYKNGEIFGFVSLYSFENELAFENEVYLDFANTLSKLFTMAFNRI
;
A
#
# COMPACT_ATOMS: atom_id res chain seq x y z
N MET A 1 37.20 -17.23 -6.53
CA MET A 1 35.98 -17.99 -6.19
C MET A 1 34.86 -17.34 -7.00
N LEU A 2 34.17 -18.06 -7.89
CA LEU A 2 33.34 -17.44 -8.95
C LEU A 2 32.18 -16.58 -8.38
N ASP A 3 32.09 -15.33 -8.83
CA ASP A 3 31.15 -14.28 -8.37
C ASP A 3 29.78 -14.31 -9.06
N CYS A 4 29.50 -15.38 -9.81
CA CYS A 4 28.28 -15.53 -10.59
C CYS A 4 27.63 -16.89 -10.32
N VAL A 5 26.30 -16.91 -10.38
CA VAL A 5 25.51 -18.15 -10.40
C VAL A 5 24.87 -18.24 -11.77
N ILE A 6 24.98 -19.41 -12.40
CA ILE A 6 24.29 -19.69 -13.67
C ILE A 6 22.89 -20.16 -13.29
N ILE A 7 21.86 -19.39 -13.65
CA ILE A 7 20.47 -19.82 -13.52
C ILE A 7 19.97 -20.12 -14.94
N PHE A 8 19.40 -21.31 -15.12
CA PHE A 8 18.78 -21.70 -16.37
C PHE A 8 17.31 -21.28 -16.35
N LEU A 9 17.02 -20.14 -16.98
CA LEU A 9 15.66 -19.70 -17.28
C LEU A 9 15.49 -19.88 -18.79
N ASP A 10 14.59 -20.80 -19.19
CA ASP A 10 14.23 -21.10 -20.59
C ASP A 10 15.39 -21.29 -21.58
N LYS A 11 15.89 -22.53 -21.67
CA LYS A 11 16.75 -23.07 -22.75
C LYS A 11 18.00 -22.24 -23.12
N GLY A 12 18.41 -21.30 -22.28
CA GLY A 12 19.68 -20.59 -22.35
C GLY A 12 20.13 -20.25 -20.93
N GLY A 13 21.27 -20.80 -20.49
CA GLY A 13 21.82 -20.43 -19.20
C GLY A 13 22.13 -18.94 -19.14
N VAL A 14 21.58 -18.24 -18.15
CA VAL A 14 21.87 -16.81 -17.91
C VAL A 14 22.83 -16.72 -16.74
N ILE A 15 23.96 -16.04 -16.95
CA ILE A 15 24.91 -15.73 -15.88
C ILE A 15 24.35 -14.51 -15.15
N ILE A 16 23.89 -14.70 -13.92
CA ILE A 16 23.36 -13.62 -13.08
C ILE A 16 24.37 -13.34 -11.97
N SER A 17 24.71 -12.07 -11.75
CA SER A 17 25.58 -11.68 -10.65
C SER A 17 24.92 -11.96 -9.31
N LYS A 18 25.71 -12.32 -8.30
CA LYS A 18 25.19 -12.55 -6.93
C LYS A 18 24.43 -11.35 -6.36
N GLU A 19 24.76 -10.13 -6.77
CA GLU A 19 24.06 -8.91 -6.35
C GLU A 19 22.65 -8.79 -6.94
N ILE A 20 22.46 -9.21 -8.20
CA ILE A 20 21.12 -9.22 -8.82
C ILE A 20 20.28 -10.35 -8.23
N LEU A 21 20.90 -11.51 -7.97
CA LEU A 21 20.26 -12.66 -7.33
C LEU A 21 19.66 -12.33 -5.95
N LYS A 22 20.42 -11.58 -5.13
CA LYS A 22 19.99 -11.06 -3.82
C LYS A 22 18.72 -10.21 -3.87
N LYS A 23 18.40 -9.61 -5.02
CA LYS A 23 17.23 -8.74 -5.19
C LYS A 23 16.00 -9.49 -5.72
N LEU A 24 16.17 -10.72 -6.21
CA LEU A 24 15.14 -11.45 -6.93
C LEU A 24 14.67 -12.71 -6.21
N VAL A 25 15.50 -13.28 -5.33
CA VAL A 25 15.23 -14.58 -4.69
C VAL A 25 15.69 -14.54 -3.22
N ASP A 26 14.84 -14.97 -2.29
CA ASP A 26 15.16 -15.02 -0.86
C ASP A 26 15.91 -16.28 -0.46
N ILE A 27 15.61 -17.41 -1.12
CA ILE A 27 16.33 -18.68 -0.94
C ILE A 27 16.45 -19.37 -2.30
N LEU A 28 17.68 -19.72 -2.71
CA LEU A 28 17.94 -20.55 -3.87
C LEU A 28 18.68 -21.82 -3.44
N VAL A 29 18.08 -22.97 -3.71
CA VAL A 29 18.66 -24.29 -3.41
C VAL A 29 18.73 -25.18 -4.65
N ILE A 30 19.74 -26.03 -4.70
CA ILE A 30 19.80 -27.18 -5.60
C ILE A 30 19.61 -28.44 -4.77
N SER A 31 18.78 -29.37 -5.22
CA SER A 31 18.51 -30.60 -4.50
C SER A 31 18.32 -31.81 -5.40
N ASP A 32 18.68 -33.00 -4.92
CA ASP A 32 18.34 -34.30 -5.50
C ASP A 32 17.24 -35.05 -4.70
N LEU A 33 16.57 -34.33 -3.78
CA LEU A 33 15.55 -34.81 -2.83
C LEU A 33 16.09 -35.65 -1.66
N VAL A 34 17.39 -35.90 -1.60
CA VAL A 34 18.08 -36.55 -0.49
C VAL A 34 18.99 -35.54 0.21
N GLU A 35 19.77 -34.82 -0.57
CA GLU A 35 20.65 -33.74 -0.14
C GLU A 35 20.30 -32.45 -0.87
N PHE A 36 20.66 -31.31 -0.27
CA PHE A 36 20.52 -30.01 -0.90
C PHE A 36 21.72 -29.11 -0.61
N GLU A 37 22.01 -28.23 -1.56
CA GLU A 37 23.01 -27.18 -1.49
C GLU A 37 22.32 -25.82 -1.54
N VAL A 38 22.68 -24.92 -0.63
CA VAL A 38 22.19 -23.53 -0.63
C VAL A 38 23.12 -22.68 -1.48
N LEU A 39 22.63 -22.25 -2.65
CA LEU A 39 23.38 -21.34 -3.52
C LEU A 39 23.29 -19.89 -3.06
N HIS A 40 22.12 -19.50 -2.54
CA HIS A 40 21.87 -18.18 -2.01
C HIS A 40 20.80 -18.24 -0.91
N SER A 41 20.95 -17.43 0.13
CA SER A 41 19.85 -17.15 1.05
C SER A 41 20.02 -15.82 1.79
N SER A 42 18.90 -15.16 2.03
CA SER A 42 18.75 -14.04 2.98
C SER A 42 18.64 -14.53 4.44
N TYR A 43 18.56 -15.84 4.67
CA TYR A 43 18.38 -16.45 6.00
C TYR A 43 19.61 -17.26 6.43
N PRO A 44 19.80 -17.46 7.75
CA PRO A 44 20.80 -18.39 8.27
C PRO A 44 20.54 -19.83 7.77
N TYR A 45 21.61 -20.57 7.47
CA TYR A 45 21.54 -21.93 6.92
C TYR A 45 20.60 -22.88 7.70
N ASN A 46 20.58 -22.80 9.03
CA ASN A 46 19.71 -23.64 9.86
C ASN A 46 18.22 -23.38 9.59
N LYS A 47 17.83 -22.11 9.41
CA LYS A 47 16.46 -21.73 9.06
C LYS A 47 16.12 -22.19 7.64
N VAL A 48 17.04 -22.03 6.68
CA VAL A 48 16.87 -22.55 5.31
C VAL A 48 16.63 -24.06 5.30
N LYS A 49 17.42 -24.80 6.07
CA LYS A 49 17.28 -26.25 6.20
C LYS A 49 15.91 -26.65 6.71
N GLU A 50 15.38 -25.92 7.67
CA GLU A 50 14.05 -26.16 8.24
C GLU A 50 12.94 -25.90 7.21
N ILE A 51 12.94 -24.69 6.62
CA ILE A 51 12.03 -24.28 5.54
C ILE A 51 12.01 -25.33 4.43
N TYR A 52 13.20 -25.71 3.94
CA TYR A 52 13.36 -26.68 2.87
C TYR A 52 12.82 -28.07 3.22
N THR A 53 13.13 -28.55 4.43
CA THR A 53 12.68 -29.87 4.91
C THR A 53 11.16 -29.93 5.00
N ILE A 54 10.52 -28.88 5.51
CA ILE A 54 9.06 -28.80 5.60
C ILE A 54 8.44 -28.70 4.21
N PHE A 55 8.98 -27.85 3.33
CA PHE A 55 8.54 -27.74 1.94
C PHE A 55 8.54 -29.11 1.24
N LEU A 56 9.65 -29.85 1.32
CA LEU A 56 9.73 -31.20 0.75
C LEU A 56 8.69 -32.13 1.38
N ARG A 57 8.55 -32.12 2.70
CA ARG A 57 7.58 -33.00 3.38
C ARG A 57 6.15 -32.79 2.87
N GLN A 58 5.78 -31.55 2.56
CA GLN A 58 4.45 -31.20 2.08
C GLN A 58 4.28 -31.42 0.56
N ASN A 59 5.33 -31.16 -0.24
CA ASN A 59 5.21 -31.02 -1.69
C ASN A 59 5.97 -32.07 -2.50
N LYS A 60 6.65 -33.04 -1.88
CA LYS A 60 7.49 -34.02 -2.58
C LYS A 60 6.77 -34.78 -3.70
N LEU A 61 5.51 -35.19 -3.50
CA LEU A 61 4.75 -35.90 -4.53
C LEU A 61 4.47 -35.00 -5.74
N ASN A 62 3.94 -33.80 -5.50
CA ASN A 62 3.66 -32.82 -6.54
C ASN A 62 4.94 -32.41 -7.32
N LEU A 63 6.07 -32.34 -6.64
CA LEU A 63 7.38 -32.09 -7.24
C LEU A 63 7.84 -33.24 -8.15
N LEU A 64 7.58 -34.49 -7.76
CA LEU A 64 7.85 -35.68 -8.57
C LEU A 64 6.91 -35.78 -9.78
N GLU A 65 5.67 -35.30 -9.64
CA GLU A 65 4.67 -35.20 -10.70
C GLU A 65 4.95 -34.06 -11.69
N GLY A 66 5.96 -33.22 -11.41
CA GLY A 66 6.43 -32.18 -12.33
C GLY A 66 5.76 -30.83 -12.13
N THR A 67 5.20 -30.55 -10.95
CA THR A 67 4.70 -29.21 -10.61
C THR A 67 5.88 -28.23 -10.52
N GLU A 68 5.78 -27.11 -11.25
CA GLU A 68 6.87 -26.13 -11.39
C GLU A 68 6.70 -24.89 -10.49
N GLU A 69 5.51 -24.67 -9.93
CA GLU A 69 5.22 -23.51 -9.07
C GLU A 69 4.39 -23.93 -7.84
N PHE A 70 4.75 -23.39 -6.67
CA PHE A 70 4.08 -23.67 -5.40
C PHE A 70 3.86 -22.39 -4.60
N LEU A 71 2.79 -22.41 -3.80
CA LEU A 71 2.64 -21.49 -2.67
C LEU A 71 2.96 -22.28 -1.40
N PHE A 72 3.90 -21.77 -0.61
CA PHE A 72 4.41 -22.44 0.58
C PHE A 72 4.40 -21.50 1.78
N GLU A 73 3.69 -21.89 2.82
CA GLU A 73 3.61 -21.17 4.08
C GLU A 73 4.57 -21.80 5.11
N TYR A 74 5.40 -20.97 5.74
CA TYR A 74 6.25 -21.35 6.86
C TYR A 74 6.18 -20.27 7.94
N GLU A 75 5.66 -20.66 9.11
CA GLU A 75 5.32 -19.72 10.19
C GLU A 75 4.42 -18.59 9.69
N ALA A 76 4.82 -17.32 9.85
CA ALA A 76 4.10 -16.15 9.34
C ALA A 76 4.58 -15.70 7.95
N GLU A 77 5.47 -16.46 7.29
CA GLU A 77 6.04 -16.11 5.98
C GLU A 77 5.41 -16.97 4.89
N ASN A 78 4.96 -16.32 3.81
CA ASN A 78 4.51 -17.01 2.62
C ASN A 78 5.56 -16.91 1.52
N PHE A 79 5.79 -18.00 0.80
CA PHE A 79 6.74 -18.09 -0.30
C PHE A 79 6.04 -18.54 -1.58
N GLU A 80 6.36 -17.88 -2.69
CA GLU A 80 6.21 -18.45 -4.03
C GLU A 80 7.48 -19.26 -4.32
N VAL A 81 7.33 -20.55 -4.61
CA VAL A 81 8.45 -21.44 -4.90
C VAL A 81 8.41 -21.84 -6.36
N LYS A 82 9.42 -21.42 -7.13
CA LYS A 82 9.60 -21.83 -8.52
C LYS A 82 10.60 -22.96 -8.61
N VAL A 83 10.29 -23.94 -9.44
CA VAL A 83 11.06 -25.17 -9.58
C VAL A 83 11.47 -25.35 -11.04
N THR A 84 12.77 -25.50 -11.24
CA THR A 84 13.35 -25.89 -12.52
C THR A 84 14.01 -27.24 -12.37
N ARG A 85 13.71 -28.18 -13.28
CA ARG A 85 14.29 -29.52 -13.26
C ARG A 85 15.44 -29.64 -14.24
N GLU A 86 16.60 -30.06 -13.75
CA GLU A 86 17.79 -30.35 -14.55
C GLU A 86 18.23 -31.80 -14.34
N GLY A 87 17.73 -32.69 -15.21
CA GLY A 87 17.95 -34.13 -15.07
C GLY A 87 17.32 -34.68 -13.78
N TYR A 88 18.17 -35.10 -12.84
CA TYR A 88 17.78 -35.62 -11.52
C TYR A 88 17.80 -34.55 -10.41
N LYS A 89 18.24 -33.33 -10.72
CA LYS A 89 18.31 -32.23 -9.76
C LYS A 89 17.13 -31.27 -9.94
N TYR A 90 16.74 -30.66 -8.83
CA TYR A 90 15.74 -29.62 -8.71
C TYR A 90 16.42 -28.33 -8.26
N ILE A 91 16.22 -27.26 -9.01
CA ILE A 91 16.58 -25.91 -8.62
C ILE A 91 15.31 -25.28 -8.06
N LEU A 92 15.28 -24.95 -6.78
CA LEU A 92 14.13 -24.31 -6.14
C LEU A 92 14.47 -22.90 -5.71
N ALA A 93 13.68 -21.94 -6.19
CA ALA A 93 13.75 -20.53 -5.84
C ALA A 93 12.54 -20.15 -5.00
N PHE A 94 12.77 -19.83 -3.72
CA PHE A 94 11.75 -19.31 -2.82
C PHE A 94 11.82 -17.78 -2.83
N VAL A 95 10.68 -17.16 -3.10
CA VAL A 95 10.49 -15.71 -3.08
C VAL A 95 9.39 -15.40 -2.09
N LYS A 96 9.68 -14.60 -1.07
CA LYS A 96 8.71 -14.19 -0.07
C LYS A 96 7.61 -13.37 -0.75
N ILE A 97 6.36 -13.77 -0.56
CA ILE A 97 5.19 -13.17 -1.19
C ILE A 97 5.04 -11.69 -0.79
N ASP A 98 5.48 -11.31 0.42
CA ASP A 98 5.46 -9.91 0.87
C ASP A 98 6.29 -8.98 -0.04
N CYS A 99 7.40 -9.47 -0.63
CA CYS A 99 8.15 -8.72 -1.64
C CYS A 99 7.37 -8.55 -2.95
N ILE A 100 6.66 -9.60 -3.41
CA ILE A 100 5.88 -9.56 -4.66
C ILE A 100 4.64 -8.66 -4.50
N LEU A 101 3.95 -8.76 -3.36
CA LEU A 101 2.83 -7.89 -3.01
C LEU A 101 3.28 -6.43 -2.90
N SER A 102 4.44 -6.17 -2.29
CA SER A 102 5.00 -4.82 -2.20
C SER A 102 5.44 -4.28 -3.57
N LEU A 103 5.99 -5.11 -4.46
CA LEU A 103 6.30 -4.70 -5.84
C LEU A 103 5.04 -4.38 -6.65
N LYS A 104 3.98 -5.20 -6.54
CA LYS A 104 2.67 -4.92 -7.17
C LYS A 104 2.05 -3.63 -6.61
N LEU A 105 2.14 -3.41 -5.30
CA LEU A 105 1.67 -2.19 -4.64
C LEU A 105 2.45 -0.97 -5.13
N ASN A 106 3.79 -1.04 -5.15
CA ASN A 106 4.66 0.00 -5.68
C ASN A 106 4.33 0.35 -7.15
N SER A 107 4.12 -0.65 -8.00
CA SER A 107 3.71 -0.41 -9.40
C SER A 107 2.38 0.34 -9.49
N LYS A 108 1.38 -0.04 -8.70
CA LYS A 108 0.08 0.65 -8.63
C LYS A 108 0.24 2.07 -8.11
N MET A 109 1.12 2.30 -7.14
CA MET A 109 1.41 3.63 -6.61
C MET A 109 2.05 4.53 -7.66
N PHE A 110 3.06 4.06 -8.39
CA PHE A 110 3.66 4.83 -9.49
C PHE A 110 2.63 5.16 -10.56
N TYR A 111 1.74 4.22 -10.89
CA TYR A 111 0.65 4.46 -11.82
C TYR A 111 -0.32 5.56 -11.32
N VAL A 112 -0.76 5.49 -10.07
CA VAL A 112 -1.64 6.50 -9.48
C VAL A 112 -0.95 7.86 -9.41
N LEU A 113 0.32 7.92 -9.01
CA LEU A 113 1.09 9.17 -8.99
C LEU A 113 1.22 9.79 -10.37
N ASP A 114 1.52 8.99 -11.40
CA ASP A 114 1.59 9.46 -12.78
C ASP A 114 0.25 10.07 -13.24
N LYS A 115 -0.87 9.40 -12.94
CA LYS A 115 -2.21 9.95 -13.23
C LYS A 115 -2.48 11.25 -12.50
N ILE A 116 -2.12 11.34 -11.22
CA ILE A 116 -2.30 12.57 -10.42
C ILE A 116 -1.47 13.72 -11.01
N VAL A 117 -0.20 13.47 -11.33
CA VAL A 117 0.69 14.47 -11.92
C VAL A 117 0.13 14.94 -13.26
N ASN A 118 -0.15 14.02 -14.19
CA ASN A 118 -0.50 14.37 -15.56
C ASN A 118 -1.91 14.95 -15.70
N ASN A 119 -2.89 14.48 -14.92
CA ASN A 119 -4.28 14.90 -15.08
C ASN A 119 -4.68 16.06 -14.17
N TYR A 120 -4.00 16.25 -13.04
CA TYR A 120 -4.37 17.25 -12.04
C TYR A 120 -3.28 18.27 -11.82
N LEU A 121 -2.10 17.87 -11.34
CA LEU A 121 -1.07 18.84 -10.96
C LEU A 121 -0.60 19.67 -12.16
N ASP A 122 -0.38 19.03 -13.31
CA ASP A 122 0.00 19.71 -14.54
C ASP A 122 -1.07 20.70 -15.02
N LYS A 123 -2.35 20.33 -14.89
CA LYS A 123 -3.49 21.20 -15.21
C LYS A 123 -3.51 22.38 -14.25
N TRP A 124 -3.48 22.14 -12.95
CA TRP A 124 -3.55 23.17 -11.91
C TRP A 124 -2.40 24.17 -12.00
N LEU A 125 -1.19 23.72 -12.31
CA LEU A 125 -0.03 24.61 -12.52
C LEU A 125 -0.14 25.48 -13.78
N LYS A 126 -0.86 25.02 -14.81
CA LYS A 126 -1.01 25.74 -16.08
C LYS A 126 -2.18 26.71 -16.08
N VAL A 127 -3.33 26.30 -15.53
CA VAL A 127 -4.59 27.05 -15.62
C VAL A 127 -5.16 27.48 -14.27
N GLY A 128 -4.50 27.14 -13.17
CA GLY A 128 -4.98 27.38 -11.80
C GLY A 128 -5.83 26.23 -11.26
N PHE A 129 -6.00 26.21 -9.94
CA PHE A 129 -6.88 25.26 -9.25
C PHE A 129 -8.31 25.80 -9.20
N ASP A 130 -9.29 25.01 -9.66
CA ASP A 130 -10.71 25.37 -9.63
C ASP A 130 -11.35 24.85 -8.34
N LEU A 131 -11.80 25.76 -7.47
CA LEU A 131 -12.48 25.42 -6.22
C LEU A 131 -13.91 24.90 -6.42
N THR A 132 -14.49 25.06 -7.61
CA THR A 132 -15.86 24.62 -7.94
C THR A 132 -15.90 23.25 -8.60
N GLU A 133 -14.75 22.74 -9.06
CA GLU A 133 -14.63 21.44 -9.71
C GLU A 133 -14.88 20.29 -8.71
N ASN A 134 -15.61 19.27 -9.16
CA ASN A 134 -15.75 18.01 -8.44
C ASN A 134 -14.53 17.13 -8.72
N TYR A 135 -13.73 16.89 -7.69
CA TYR A 135 -12.54 16.05 -7.73
C TYR A 135 -12.79 14.60 -7.29
N SER A 136 -14.04 14.12 -7.28
CA SER A 136 -14.33 12.68 -7.13
C SER A 136 -13.50 11.79 -8.05
N PRO A 137 -13.26 12.14 -9.34
CA PRO A 137 -12.38 11.35 -10.20
C PRO A 137 -10.94 11.23 -9.68
N LEU A 138 -10.45 12.18 -8.87
CA LEU A 138 -9.15 12.08 -8.21
C LEU A 138 -9.20 11.04 -7.08
N THR A 139 -10.28 11.05 -6.29
CA THR A 139 -10.46 10.07 -5.21
C THR A 139 -10.74 8.65 -5.74
N ASP A 140 -11.40 8.52 -6.89
CA ASP A 140 -11.66 7.24 -7.56
C ASP A 140 -10.37 6.51 -7.93
N LEU A 141 -9.32 7.24 -8.32
CA LEU A 141 -8.01 6.65 -8.60
C LEU A 141 -7.47 5.82 -7.44
N PHE A 142 -7.73 6.19 -6.19
CA PHE A 142 -7.27 5.45 -5.03
C PHE A 142 -8.11 4.19 -4.80
N VAL A 143 -9.44 4.33 -4.80
CA VAL A 143 -10.39 3.24 -4.56
C VAL A 143 -10.27 2.15 -5.64
N GLU A 144 -10.13 2.54 -6.91
CA GLU A 144 -10.03 1.59 -8.03
C GLU A 144 -8.71 0.81 -8.06
N ASN A 145 -7.63 1.40 -7.53
CA ASN A 145 -6.29 0.82 -7.67
C ASN A 145 -5.80 0.12 -6.40
N PHE A 146 -6.25 0.52 -5.21
CA PHE A 146 -5.81 -0.06 -3.95
C PHE A 146 -6.90 -0.93 -3.32
N LYS A 147 -6.63 -2.24 -3.22
CA LYS A 147 -7.60 -3.21 -2.68
C LYS A 147 -8.03 -2.92 -1.23
N ASN A 148 -7.16 -2.26 -0.46
CA ASN A 148 -7.42 -1.94 0.95
C ASN A 148 -8.00 -0.52 1.13
N VAL A 149 -8.42 0.15 0.05
CA VAL A 149 -9.03 1.47 0.09
C VAL A 149 -10.48 1.33 -0.34
N ASP A 150 -11.38 1.38 0.62
CA ASP A 150 -12.82 1.24 0.41
C ASP A 150 -13.49 2.61 0.16
N GLY A 151 -12.84 3.69 0.63
CA GLY A 151 -13.28 5.06 0.38
C GLY A 151 -12.14 6.06 0.40
N ALA A 152 -12.35 7.20 -0.22
CA ALA A 152 -11.39 8.30 -0.26
C ALA A 152 -12.10 9.66 -0.27
N LEU A 153 -11.53 10.64 0.44
CA LEU A 153 -11.98 12.02 0.45
C LEU A 153 -10.83 12.96 0.09
N PHE A 154 -11.14 14.00 -0.69
CA PHE A 154 -10.24 15.12 -0.95
C PHE A 154 -10.87 16.40 -0.39
N SER A 155 -10.17 17.08 0.51
CA SER A 155 -10.65 18.28 1.17
C SER A 155 -9.69 19.45 1.03
N ILE A 156 -10.24 20.66 0.96
CA ILE A 156 -9.49 21.92 0.80
C ILE A 156 -9.98 22.94 1.83
N LYS A 157 -9.05 23.70 2.38
CA LYS A 157 -9.30 24.81 3.29
C LYS A 157 -9.85 26.01 2.51
N GLU A 158 -11.02 26.46 2.91
CA GLU A 158 -11.67 27.69 2.44
C GLU A 158 -11.99 28.58 3.65
N GLY A 159 -11.15 29.59 3.90
CA GLY A 159 -11.20 30.36 5.15
C GLY A 159 -10.79 29.48 6.33
N ASP A 160 -11.64 29.38 7.35
CA ASP A 160 -11.37 28.64 8.58
C ASP A 160 -11.88 27.19 8.56
N VAL A 161 -12.46 26.75 7.44
CA VAL A 161 -13.06 25.42 7.31
C VAL A 161 -12.43 24.61 6.17
N LEU A 162 -12.34 23.30 6.37
CA LEU A 162 -12.09 22.29 5.35
C LEU A 162 -13.42 21.90 4.71
N LYS A 163 -13.49 21.98 3.39
CA LYS A 163 -14.62 21.51 2.59
C LYS A 163 -14.23 20.30 1.76
N ILE A 164 -15.13 19.33 1.65
CA ILE A 164 -14.94 18.19 0.76
C ILE A 164 -15.14 18.62 -0.69
N LYS A 165 -14.16 18.29 -1.54
CA LYS A 165 -14.13 18.59 -2.97
C LYS A 165 -14.11 17.37 -3.86
N GLY A 166 -13.85 16.19 -3.29
CA GLY A 166 -13.98 14.91 -3.96
C GLY A 166 -14.29 13.82 -2.95
N ALA A 167 -15.13 12.88 -3.35
CA ALA A 167 -15.48 11.72 -2.54
C ALA A 167 -15.67 10.48 -3.41
N SER A 168 -15.13 9.35 -2.95
CA SER A 168 -15.30 8.01 -3.53
C SER A 168 -15.50 7.00 -2.41
N GLY A 169 -16.35 5.99 -2.64
CA GLY A 169 -16.84 5.10 -1.56
C GLY A 169 -17.84 5.76 -0.59
N PHE A 170 -18.21 7.02 -0.86
CA PHE A 170 -19.22 7.80 -0.15
C PHE A 170 -20.12 8.53 -1.17
N ASP A 171 -21.30 8.98 -0.75
CA ASP A 171 -22.16 9.83 -1.58
C ASP A 171 -21.63 11.26 -1.62
N TYR A 172 -21.06 11.69 -2.77
CA TYR A 172 -20.51 13.02 -2.94
C TYR A 172 -21.54 14.15 -2.73
N GLU A 173 -22.79 13.96 -3.13
CA GLU A 173 -23.83 14.99 -3.00
C GLU A 173 -24.13 15.31 -1.54
N ILE A 174 -23.95 14.32 -0.66
CA ILE A 174 -24.03 14.46 0.79
C ILE A 174 -22.71 15.02 1.34
N MET A 175 -21.58 14.44 0.92
CA MET A 175 -20.27 14.76 1.49
C MET A 175 -19.81 16.18 1.18
N ARG A 176 -20.18 16.77 0.04
CA ARG A 176 -19.80 18.15 -0.31
C ARG A 176 -20.31 19.22 0.66
N ASP A 177 -21.40 18.92 1.37
CA ASP A 177 -22.01 19.82 2.36
C ASP A 177 -21.38 19.65 3.75
N VAL A 178 -20.53 18.63 3.93
CA VAL A 178 -19.79 18.41 5.16
C VAL A 178 -18.59 19.35 5.22
N THR A 179 -18.45 20.04 6.35
CA THR A 179 -17.33 20.94 6.62
C THR A 179 -16.73 20.65 7.99
N PHE A 180 -15.44 20.91 8.16
CA PHE A 180 -14.73 20.76 9.43
C PHE A 180 -13.87 21.97 9.72
N THR A 181 -13.82 22.44 10.95
CA THR A 181 -12.81 23.41 11.37
C THR A 181 -11.50 22.69 11.70
N ILE A 182 -10.38 23.42 11.66
CA ILE A 182 -9.05 22.82 11.93
C ILE A 182 -8.94 22.28 13.36
N ASP A 183 -9.61 22.91 14.33
CA ASP A 183 -9.65 22.46 15.73
C ASP A 183 -10.50 21.20 15.95
N GLU A 184 -11.36 20.84 14.99
CA GLU A 184 -12.07 19.56 14.98
C GLU A 184 -11.21 18.41 14.41
N VAL A 185 -10.06 18.70 13.82
CA VAL A 185 -9.16 17.67 13.27
C VAL A 185 -8.16 17.24 14.33
N TYR A 186 -8.01 15.92 14.51
CA TYR A 186 -6.99 15.33 15.37
C TYR A 186 -5.61 15.91 15.07
N SER A 187 -5.03 16.61 16.05
CA SER A 187 -3.89 17.50 15.84
C SER A 187 -2.67 16.82 15.22
N LYS A 188 -2.42 15.54 15.53
CA LYS A 188 -1.32 14.78 14.91
C LYS A 188 -1.45 14.65 13.39
N ARG A 189 -2.66 14.67 12.85
CA ARG A 189 -2.90 14.65 11.39
C ARG A 189 -2.39 15.91 10.71
N LEU A 190 -2.20 17.00 11.45
CA LEU A 190 -1.70 18.27 10.92
C LEU A 190 -0.17 18.24 10.73
N GLU A 191 0.54 17.33 11.40
CA GLU A 191 2.01 17.27 11.39
C GLU A 191 2.57 16.54 10.17
N GLY A 192 1.82 15.59 9.61
CA GLY A 192 2.22 14.83 8.43
C GLY A 192 1.33 13.61 8.18
N PRO A 193 1.66 12.81 7.16
CA PRO A 193 0.91 11.59 6.87
C PRO A 193 0.93 10.60 8.04
N LEU A 194 -0.24 10.07 8.37
CA LEU A 194 -0.44 9.21 9.54
C LEU A 194 -1.55 8.19 9.30
N VAL A 195 -1.33 6.96 9.76
CA VAL A 195 -2.39 5.96 9.91
C VAL A 195 -3.10 6.18 11.25
N VAL A 196 -4.41 6.37 11.20
CA VAL A 196 -5.27 6.61 12.36
C VAL A 196 -6.22 5.44 12.49
N ARG A 197 -6.17 4.73 13.63
CA ARG A 197 -7.07 3.63 13.94
C ARG A 197 -8.35 4.16 14.57
N LEU A 198 -9.47 3.47 14.39
CA LEU A 198 -10.76 3.97 14.86
C LEU A 198 -10.82 4.17 16.38
N ASP A 199 -10.11 3.36 17.18
CA ASP A 199 -10.05 3.57 18.63
C ASP A 199 -9.52 4.97 18.99
N ASP A 200 -8.63 5.53 18.17
CA ASP A 200 -8.13 6.92 18.31
C ASP A 200 -9.12 7.96 17.73
N VAL A 201 -10.03 7.57 16.82
CA VAL A 201 -11.05 8.43 16.18
C VAL A 201 -12.36 8.48 16.99
N VAL A 202 -12.72 7.41 17.69
CA VAL A 202 -13.90 7.37 18.57
C VAL A 202 -13.70 8.32 19.74
N ASP A 203 -12.50 8.44 20.28
CA ASP A 203 -12.19 9.44 21.32
C ASP A 203 -12.31 10.89 20.79
N GLU A 204 -12.07 11.12 19.49
CA GLU A 204 -12.17 12.43 18.82
C GLU A 204 -13.63 12.91 18.64
N TYR A 205 -14.55 11.99 18.31
CA TYR A 205 -15.95 12.33 18.04
C TYR A 205 -16.91 12.13 19.22
N TYR A 206 -16.55 11.36 20.25
CA TYR A 206 -17.50 10.94 21.29
C TYR A 206 -17.31 11.60 22.68
N LEU A 207 -16.18 12.24 22.99
CA LEU A 207 -15.88 12.64 24.39
C LEU A 207 -15.97 14.13 24.75
N ASN A 208 -16.22 15.08 23.83
CA ASN A 208 -16.45 16.49 24.18
C ASN A 208 -17.35 17.23 23.18
N VAL A 209 -18.59 16.78 23.10
CA VAL A 209 -19.50 17.14 22.01
C VAL A 209 -20.58 18.07 22.55
N ASN A 210 -20.49 19.36 22.25
CA ASN A 210 -21.65 20.27 22.36
C ASN A 210 -22.75 19.82 21.38
N ASN A 211 -24.00 20.27 21.58
CA ASN A 211 -25.16 19.78 20.81
C ASN A 211 -24.99 19.84 19.27
N GLU A 212 -24.26 20.83 18.74
CA GLU A 212 -24.00 20.96 17.29
C GLU A 212 -23.09 19.86 16.76
N LYS A 213 -22.03 19.50 17.49
CA LYS A 213 -21.15 18.40 17.10
C LYS A 213 -21.87 17.05 17.18
N VAL A 214 -22.87 16.88 18.05
CA VAL A 214 -23.67 15.63 18.14
C VAL A 214 -24.48 15.43 16.86
N SER A 215 -25.18 16.47 16.40
CA SER A 215 -25.96 16.40 15.16
C SER A 215 -25.09 16.12 13.93
N LYS A 216 -23.86 16.65 13.90
CA LYS A 216 -22.88 16.37 12.84
C LYS A 216 -22.40 14.91 12.90
N VAL A 217 -22.11 14.37 14.08
CA VAL A 217 -21.75 12.95 14.26
C VAL A 217 -22.89 12.04 13.83
N GLU A 218 -24.13 12.32 14.24
CA GLU A 218 -25.31 11.55 13.81
C GLU A 218 -25.50 11.60 12.29
N PHE A 219 -25.29 12.76 11.67
CA PHE A 219 -25.32 12.92 10.22
C PHE A 219 -24.25 12.06 9.53
N LEU A 220 -23.00 12.08 10.03
CA LEU A 220 -21.90 11.30 9.47
C LEU A 220 -22.07 9.80 9.70
N MET A 221 -22.59 9.38 10.86
CA MET A 221 -22.94 7.99 11.11
C MET A 221 -24.02 7.49 10.15
N LYS A 222 -25.05 8.31 9.91
CA LYS A 222 -26.18 7.95 9.06
C LYS A 222 -25.82 7.94 7.57
N ASN A 223 -25.04 8.92 7.11
CA ASN A 223 -24.87 9.18 5.68
C ASN A 223 -23.43 9.02 5.17
N ALA A 224 -22.43 9.03 6.05
CA ALA A 224 -21.00 8.97 5.67
C ALA A 224 -20.31 7.69 6.18
N HIS A 225 -21.08 6.66 6.56
CA HIS A 225 -20.58 5.37 7.03
C HIS A 225 -19.53 5.45 8.15
N LEU A 226 -19.59 6.48 9.01
CA LEU A 226 -18.58 6.70 10.07
C LEU A 226 -18.36 5.46 10.95
N SER A 227 -19.43 4.72 11.28
CA SER A 227 -19.37 3.50 12.08
C SER A 227 -18.74 2.29 11.40
N ARG A 228 -18.51 2.36 10.08
CA ARG A 228 -17.87 1.29 9.32
C ARG A 228 -16.38 1.53 9.11
N ILE A 229 -15.87 2.75 9.33
CA ILE A 229 -14.45 3.03 9.20
C ILE A 229 -13.72 2.19 10.25
N LEU A 230 -12.68 1.47 9.85
CA LEU A 230 -11.82 0.71 10.78
C LEU A 230 -10.46 1.39 10.94
N VAL A 231 -9.94 1.92 9.84
CA VAL A 231 -8.65 2.62 9.79
C VAL A 231 -8.63 3.63 8.65
N MET A 232 -7.89 4.71 8.85
CA MET A 232 -7.72 5.79 7.89
C MET A 232 -6.24 6.10 7.68
N LEU A 233 -5.83 6.31 6.43
CA LEU A 233 -4.56 6.98 6.10
C LEU A 233 -4.86 8.45 5.79
N SER A 234 -4.43 9.34 6.68
CA SER A 234 -4.59 10.78 6.54
C SER A 234 -3.35 11.37 5.89
N ILE A 235 -3.51 12.15 4.82
CA ILE A 235 -2.43 12.72 4.01
C ILE A 235 -2.63 14.24 3.94
N PRO A 236 -2.06 15.02 4.89
CA PRO A 236 -2.15 16.48 4.84
C PRO A 236 -1.30 17.02 3.68
N PHE A 237 -1.69 18.17 3.14
CA PHE A 237 -0.85 18.98 2.28
C PHE A 237 -1.00 20.45 2.62
N TYR A 238 0.05 21.22 2.28
CA TYR A 238 0.27 22.54 2.84
C TYR A 238 0.33 23.61 1.75
N LYS A 239 -0.05 24.83 2.13
CA LYS A 239 0.17 26.04 1.34
C LYS A 239 0.77 27.10 2.25
N ASN A 240 1.95 27.60 1.89
CA ASN A 240 2.72 28.58 2.65
C ASN A 240 2.98 28.17 4.11
N GLY A 241 3.20 26.88 4.36
CA GLY A 241 3.47 26.34 5.70
C GLY A 241 2.22 26.09 6.56
N GLU A 242 1.03 26.42 6.07
CA GLU A 242 -0.24 26.11 6.74
C GLU A 242 -0.93 24.92 6.08
N ILE A 243 -1.73 24.18 6.85
CA ILE A 243 -2.60 23.13 6.32
C ILE A 243 -3.55 23.73 5.28
N PHE A 244 -3.48 23.21 4.07
CA PHE A 244 -4.34 23.61 2.97
C PHE A 244 -5.40 22.56 2.64
N GLY A 245 -5.19 21.31 3.02
CA GLY A 245 -6.18 20.27 2.79
C GLY A 245 -5.66 18.88 3.11
N PHE A 246 -6.49 17.89 2.81
CA PHE A 246 -6.20 16.48 3.04
C PHE A 246 -6.62 15.62 1.85
N VAL A 247 -5.84 14.58 1.59
CA VAL A 247 -6.38 13.33 1.04
C VAL A 247 -6.54 12.36 2.19
N SER A 248 -7.72 11.80 2.38
CA SER A 248 -8.00 10.80 3.41
C SER A 248 -8.44 9.51 2.73
N LEU A 249 -7.74 8.41 2.99
CA LEU A 249 -8.09 7.08 2.49
C LEU A 249 -8.64 6.24 3.64
N TYR A 250 -9.68 5.47 3.38
CA TYR A 250 -10.42 4.73 4.41
C TYR A 250 -10.48 3.25 4.06
N SER A 251 -10.34 2.40 5.07
CA SER A 251 -10.77 1.00 4.97
C SER A 251 -11.94 0.74 5.91
N PHE A 252 -12.96 0.09 5.38
CA PHE A 252 -14.15 -0.35 6.09
C PHE A 252 -14.11 -1.83 6.44
N GLU A 253 -13.23 -2.59 5.78
CA GLU A 253 -13.20 -4.06 5.86
C GLU A 253 -11.92 -4.61 6.49
N ASN A 254 -10.84 -3.81 6.58
CA ASN A 254 -9.55 -4.27 7.09
C ASN A 254 -8.93 -3.27 8.09
N GLU A 255 -8.90 -3.62 9.37
CA GLU A 255 -8.30 -2.82 10.45
C GLU A 255 -6.76 -2.68 10.34
N LEU A 256 -6.12 -3.61 9.62
CA LEU A 256 -4.68 -3.61 9.35
C LEU A 256 -4.37 -2.98 7.98
N ALA A 257 -5.34 -2.33 7.34
CA ALA A 257 -5.06 -1.57 6.13
C ALA A 257 -4.03 -0.47 6.43
N PHE A 258 -3.15 -0.24 5.46
CA PHE A 258 -2.07 0.77 5.52
C PHE A 258 -0.91 0.46 6.48
N GLU A 259 -0.84 -0.72 7.11
CA GLU A 259 0.32 -1.12 7.93
C GLU A 259 1.61 -1.35 7.12
N ASN A 260 1.48 -1.65 5.83
CA ASN A 260 2.63 -1.76 4.94
C ASN A 260 3.25 -0.37 4.73
N GLU A 261 4.55 -0.23 5.09
CA GLU A 261 5.32 1.04 5.03
C GLU A 261 5.24 1.73 3.67
N VAL A 262 5.05 0.97 2.60
CA VAL A 262 4.89 1.47 1.23
C VAL A 262 3.71 2.44 1.11
N TYR A 263 2.62 2.27 1.87
CA TYR A 263 1.51 3.24 1.91
C TYR A 263 1.91 4.58 2.53
N LEU A 264 2.73 4.56 3.58
CA LEU A 264 3.26 5.78 4.19
C LEU A 264 4.25 6.48 3.27
N ASP A 265 5.11 5.75 2.57
CA ASP A 265 6.03 6.32 1.58
C ASP A 265 5.28 7.00 0.43
N PHE A 266 4.23 6.36 -0.07
CA PHE A 266 3.32 6.94 -1.05
C PHE A 266 2.63 8.20 -0.51
N ALA A 267 2.08 8.16 0.69
CA ALA A 267 1.42 9.29 1.31
C ALA A 267 2.36 10.48 1.51
N ASN A 268 3.59 10.23 1.96
CA ASN A 268 4.64 11.24 2.08
C ASN A 268 4.99 11.87 0.73
N THR A 269 5.09 11.06 -0.33
CA THR A 269 5.36 11.55 -1.68
C THR A 269 4.20 12.41 -2.18
N LEU A 270 2.97 11.94 -2.01
CA LEU A 270 1.77 12.63 -2.45
C LEU A 270 1.55 13.97 -1.71
N SER A 271 1.72 13.96 -0.39
CA SER A 271 1.68 15.17 0.46
C SER A 271 2.65 16.25 -0.05
N LYS A 272 3.89 15.85 -0.36
CA LYS A 272 4.92 16.76 -0.91
C LYS A 272 4.52 17.28 -2.29
N LEU A 273 4.02 16.41 -3.18
CA LEU A 273 3.62 16.81 -4.53
C LEU A 273 2.49 17.84 -4.50
N PHE A 274 1.42 17.60 -3.72
CA PHE A 274 0.34 18.57 -3.57
C PHE A 274 0.83 19.88 -2.95
N THR A 275 1.64 19.79 -1.89
CA THR A 275 2.23 20.96 -1.23
C THR A 275 3.05 21.81 -2.20
N MET A 276 3.89 21.16 -3.01
CA MET A 276 4.68 21.84 -4.04
C MET A 276 3.81 22.51 -5.10
N ALA A 277 2.74 21.83 -5.56
CA ALA A 277 1.84 22.38 -6.56
C ALA A 277 1.07 23.60 -6.00
N PHE A 278 0.48 23.49 -4.82
CA PHE A 278 -0.31 24.57 -4.21
C PHE A 278 0.53 25.75 -3.72
N ASN A 279 1.82 25.56 -3.42
CA ASN A 279 2.73 26.67 -3.16
C ASN A 279 3.08 27.48 -4.42
N ARG A 280 2.84 26.93 -5.62
CA ARG A 280 3.14 27.58 -6.90
C ARG A 280 1.91 28.23 -7.56
N ILE A 281 0.71 27.98 -7.02
CA ILE A 281 -0.58 28.51 -7.49
C ILE A 281 -1.06 29.57 -6.50
#